data_AF-A0A972VDJ8-F1
#
_entry.id   AF-A0A972VDJ8-F1
#
_cell.length_a   1.000
_cell.length_b   1.000
_cell.length_c   1.000
_cell.angle_alpha   90.00
_cell.angle_beta   90.00
_cell.angle_gamma   90.00
#
_symmetry.space_group_name_H-M   'P 1'
#
loop_
_entity.id
_entity.type
_entity.pdbx_description
1 polymer ?
#
loop_
_entity_poly.entity_id
_entity_poly.type
_entity_poly.pdbx_seq_one_letter_code
_entity_poly.pdbx_strand_id
1 'polypeptide(L)'
;MSPKHFQMMSLVMIAALSLSASGNESQVFSQAQANGKLANEGFRRCHHFVTGWLALADPDTGLIPRNTKDRYWNAKDSAADNYPFMVLTTAFTDRAMFDGVMKTMLDTEIKLTSRIDSLPDTYDFAKQAFRDDTPSLDSIMFGSSEYIKDGLLPLTEWLGPSPWYDRMIHILDDMWKHASVDTPHGKIVSTNVEVNGEMLQALSRITWMTGDRKYLDWAVRLGDYYLLDQHHPTRDA
;
A
#
# COMPACT_ATOMS: atom_id res chain seq x y z
N MET A 1 -68.07 7.33 -15.55
CA MET A 1 -67.15 8.49 -15.52
C MET A 1 -66.91 8.95 -16.96
N SER A 2 -67.07 10.24 -17.27
CA SER A 2 -66.91 10.73 -18.65
C SER A 2 -65.41 10.79 -19.06
N PRO A 3 -65.07 10.66 -20.35
CA PRO A 3 -63.69 10.66 -20.85
C PRO A 3 -62.88 11.90 -20.46
N LYS A 4 -63.55 13.04 -20.22
CA LYS A 4 -62.91 14.30 -19.79
C LYS A 4 -62.35 14.24 -18.36
N HIS A 5 -62.93 13.41 -17.48
CA HIS A 5 -62.41 13.24 -16.12
C HIS A 5 -61.17 12.36 -16.06
N PHE A 6 -61.01 11.43 -17.00
CA PHE A 6 -59.82 10.58 -17.08
C PHE A 6 -58.60 11.36 -17.59
N GLN A 7 -58.75 12.19 -18.63
CA GLN A 7 -57.67 13.05 -19.13
C GLN A 7 -57.21 14.11 -18.11
N MET A 8 -58.13 14.63 -17.30
CA MET A 8 -57.82 15.63 -16.28
C MET A 8 -57.13 15.01 -15.04
N MET A 9 -57.49 13.78 -14.65
CA MET A 9 -56.75 13.03 -13.62
C MET A 9 -55.34 12.63 -14.08
N SER A 10 -55.16 12.23 -15.35
CA SER A 10 -53.84 11.90 -15.89
C SER A 10 -52.91 13.11 -15.98
N LEU A 11 -53.40 14.31 -16.34
CA LEU A 11 -52.56 15.53 -16.34
C LEU A 11 -52.13 15.97 -14.94
N VAL A 12 -53.01 15.83 -13.95
CA VAL A 12 -52.71 16.19 -12.54
C VAL A 12 -51.70 15.23 -11.92
N MET A 13 -51.75 13.93 -12.25
CA MET A 13 -50.75 12.95 -11.80
C MET A 13 -49.36 13.21 -12.40
N ILE A 14 -49.27 13.54 -13.69
CA ILE A 14 -47.99 13.83 -14.36
C ILE A 14 -47.37 15.11 -13.78
N ALA A 15 -48.17 16.16 -13.54
CA ALA A 15 -47.69 17.39 -12.92
C ALA A 15 -47.20 17.17 -11.47
N ALA A 16 -47.91 16.37 -10.68
CA ALA A 16 -47.53 16.06 -9.30
C ALA A 16 -46.25 15.22 -9.20
N LEU A 17 -46.00 14.31 -10.15
CA LEU A 17 -44.77 13.52 -10.23
C LEU A 17 -43.54 14.37 -10.60
N SER A 18 -43.71 15.37 -11.49
CA SER A 18 -42.62 16.29 -11.85
C SER A 18 -42.26 17.32 -10.77
N LEU A 19 -43.20 17.73 -9.90
CA LEU A 19 -42.89 18.62 -8.77
C LEU A 19 -42.24 17.89 -7.58
N SER A 20 -42.45 16.58 -7.45
CA SER A 20 -41.85 15.77 -6.38
C SER A 20 -40.37 15.43 -6.63
N ALA A 21 -39.97 15.40 -7.91
CA ALA A 21 -38.59 15.10 -8.32
C ALA A 21 -37.64 16.31 -8.15
N SER A 22 -38.11 17.52 -8.45
CA SER A 22 -37.27 18.73 -8.48
C SER A 22 -36.83 19.22 -7.09
N GLY A 23 -37.66 19.02 -6.05
CA GLY A 23 -37.32 19.39 -4.67
C GLY A 23 -36.20 18.50 -4.07
N ASN A 24 -36.20 17.22 -4.43
CA ASN A 24 -35.19 16.26 -3.97
C ASN A 24 -33.88 16.42 -4.75
N GLU A 25 -33.96 16.70 -6.06
CA GLU A 25 -32.79 16.91 -6.92
C GLU A 25 -31.92 18.10 -6.47
N SER A 26 -32.53 19.24 -6.14
CA SER A 26 -31.81 20.40 -5.61
C SER A 26 -31.08 20.10 -4.29
N GLN A 27 -31.72 19.31 -3.40
CA GLN A 27 -31.12 18.89 -2.13
C GLN A 27 -29.96 17.91 -2.35
N VAL A 28 -30.10 16.95 -3.26
CA VAL A 28 -29.05 15.99 -3.63
C VAL A 28 -27.85 16.72 -4.23
N PHE A 29 -28.06 17.67 -5.15
CA PHE A 29 -26.98 18.46 -5.72
C PHE A 29 -26.30 19.36 -4.68
N SER A 30 -27.06 19.95 -3.76
CA SER A 30 -26.51 20.73 -2.65
C SER A 30 -25.64 19.89 -1.72
N GLN A 31 -26.09 18.67 -1.39
CA GLN A 31 -25.32 17.72 -0.59
C GLN A 31 -24.06 17.24 -1.32
N ALA A 32 -24.19 16.92 -2.62
CA ALA A 32 -23.04 16.55 -3.44
C ALA A 32 -22.00 17.68 -3.51
N GLN A 33 -22.44 18.93 -3.62
CA GLN A 33 -21.55 20.10 -3.58
C GLN A 33 -20.86 20.23 -2.22
N ALA A 34 -21.59 20.07 -1.11
CA ALA A 34 -21.02 20.12 0.23
C ALA A 34 -19.97 19.01 0.44
N ASN A 35 -20.29 17.77 0.04
CA ASN A 35 -19.37 16.64 0.08
C ASN A 35 -18.14 16.88 -0.81
N GLY A 36 -18.34 17.44 -2.00
CA GLY A 36 -17.26 17.77 -2.93
C GLY A 36 -16.28 18.78 -2.35
N LYS A 37 -16.76 19.79 -1.61
CA LYS A 37 -15.89 20.76 -0.90
C LYS A 37 -15.04 20.08 0.17
N LEU A 38 -15.64 19.20 0.98
CA LEU A 38 -14.94 18.46 2.03
C LEU A 38 -13.90 17.49 1.44
N ALA A 39 -14.27 16.75 0.39
CA ALA A 39 -13.36 15.85 -0.30
C ALA A 39 -12.18 16.60 -0.93
N ASN A 40 -12.44 17.73 -1.59
CA ASN A 40 -11.40 18.56 -2.18
C ASN A 40 -10.45 19.15 -1.12
N GLU A 41 -10.97 19.55 0.04
CA GLU A 41 -10.12 19.95 1.17
C GLU A 41 -9.20 18.81 1.62
N GLY A 42 -9.74 17.59 1.75
CA GLY A 42 -8.96 16.38 2.05
C GLY A 42 -7.84 16.15 1.04
N PHE A 43 -8.15 16.15 -0.26
CA PHE A 43 -7.15 15.97 -1.31
C PHE A 43 -6.06 17.04 -1.30
N ARG A 44 -6.43 18.31 -1.05
CA ARG A 44 -5.43 19.39 -0.94
C ARG A 44 -4.50 19.18 0.25
N ARG A 45 -5.01 18.72 1.40
CA ARG A 45 -4.18 18.42 2.58
C ARG A 45 -3.24 17.24 2.32
N CYS A 46 -3.72 16.17 1.67
CA CYS A 46 -2.87 15.07 1.24
C CYS A 46 -1.78 15.53 0.27
N HIS A 47 -2.12 16.38 -0.71
CA HIS A 47 -1.13 16.92 -1.64
C HIS A 47 -0.09 17.79 -0.93
N HIS A 48 -0.49 18.60 0.06
CA HIS A 48 0.46 19.35 0.89
C HIS A 48 1.41 18.42 1.67
N PHE A 49 0.90 17.30 2.21
CA PHE A 49 1.74 16.26 2.84
C PHE A 49 2.82 15.76 1.87
N VAL A 50 2.47 15.45 0.62
CA VAL A 50 3.44 15.02 -0.41
C VAL A 50 4.50 16.10 -0.65
N THR A 51 4.07 17.33 -0.93
CA THR A 51 5.02 18.42 -1.21
C THR A 51 5.92 18.73 -0.01
N GLY A 52 5.42 18.60 1.21
CA GLY A 52 6.19 18.80 2.43
C GLY A 52 7.30 17.74 2.60
N TRP A 53 7.00 16.47 2.32
CA TRP A 53 8.01 15.42 2.34
C TRP A 53 9.01 15.52 1.20
N LEU A 54 8.57 15.91 -0.01
CA LEU A 54 9.49 16.15 -1.12
C LEU A 54 10.46 17.31 -0.86
N ALA A 55 10.06 18.33 -0.10
CA ALA A 55 10.96 19.40 0.33
C ALA A 55 12.07 18.91 1.29
N LEU A 56 11.87 17.73 1.90
CA LEU A 56 12.86 17.05 2.73
C LEU A 56 13.59 15.94 1.98
N ALA A 57 13.29 15.68 0.71
CA ALA A 57 14.00 14.67 -0.05
C ALA A 57 15.51 14.98 -0.07
N ASP A 58 16.32 13.94 -0.02
CA ASP A 58 17.75 14.05 -0.21
C ASP A 58 18.07 14.54 -1.63
N PRO A 59 18.86 15.62 -1.80
CA PRO A 59 19.04 16.24 -3.11
C PRO A 59 19.82 15.35 -4.10
N ASP A 60 20.66 14.45 -3.60
CA ASP A 60 21.51 13.60 -4.45
C ASP A 60 20.74 12.38 -4.94
N THR A 61 19.92 11.79 -4.07
CA THR A 61 19.19 10.55 -4.38
C THR A 61 17.73 10.80 -4.78
N GLY A 62 17.10 11.83 -4.24
CA GLY A 62 15.66 12.06 -4.33
C GLY A 62 14.84 11.20 -3.36
N LEU A 63 15.47 10.43 -2.46
CA LEU A 63 14.77 9.62 -1.45
C LEU A 63 14.33 10.48 -0.26
N ILE A 64 13.19 10.14 0.33
CA ILE A 64 12.72 10.79 1.56
C ILE A 64 13.40 10.18 2.80
N PRO A 65 13.74 10.99 3.82
CA PRO A 65 14.33 10.49 5.06
C PRO A 65 13.30 9.75 5.90
N ARG A 66 13.79 8.93 6.84
CA ARG A 66 12.98 8.27 7.87
C ARG A 66 12.11 9.26 8.62
N ASN A 67 12.70 10.38 9.04
CA ASN A 67 11.98 11.46 9.70
C ASN A 67 12.73 12.81 9.53
N THR A 68 12.23 13.87 10.16
CA THR A 68 12.79 15.22 10.05
C THR A 68 14.17 15.40 10.70
N LYS A 69 14.62 14.43 11.50
CA LYS A 69 15.91 14.45 12.22
C LYS A 69 16.88 13.41 11.66
N ASP A 70 16.38 12.22 11.40
CA ASP A 70 17.15 11.06 10.95
C ASP A 70 17.22 11.01 9.41
N ARG A 71 18.36 11.46 8.88
CA ARG A 71 18.63 11.64 7.45
C ARG A 71 19.14 10.36 6.77
N TYR A 72 18.36 9.30 6.82
CA TYR A 72 18.59 8.06 6.07
C TYR A 72 17.26 7.49 5.58
N TRP A 73 17.31 6.63 4.59
CA TRP A 73 16.16 5.85 4.11
C TRP A 73 16.18 4.46 4.73
N ASN A 74 15.03 3.92 5.13
CA ASN A 74 14.89 2.51 5.45
C ASN A 74 13.53 1.93 4.99
N ALA A 75 13.48 0.60 4.91
CA ALA A 75 12.31 -0.09 4.40
C ALA A 75 11.09 0.03 5.33
N LYS A 76 11.27 -0.15 6.65
CA LYS A 76 10.16 -0.17 7.61
C LYS A 76 9.55 1.19 7.96
N ASP A 77 10.23 2.32 7.74
CA ASP A 77 9.66 3.64 8.05
C ASP A 77 9.50 4.47 6.76
N SER A 78 10.58 4.73 6.01
CA SER A 78 10.49 5.57 4.79
C SER A 78 9.65 4.89 3.70
N ALA A 79 9.87 3.59 3.51
CA ALA A 79 9.28 2.83 2.41
C ALA A 79 7.91 2.23 2.75
N ALA A 80 7.69 1.77 3.98
CA ALA A 80 6.40 1.21 4.41
C ALA A 80 5.40 2.31 4.78
N ASP A 81 5.80 3.25 5.64
CA ASP A 81 4.87 4.15 6.34
C ASP A 81 4.72 5.54 5.71
N ASN A 82 5.42 5.83 4.61
CA ASN A 82 5.44 7.18 4.04
C ASN A 82 5.35 7.23 2.52
N TYR A 83 6.39 6.78 1.82
CA TYR A 83 6.45 6.83 0.36
C TYR A 83 5.18 6.28 -0.35
N PRO A 84 4.58 5.15 0.07
CA PRO A 84 3.39 4.60 -0.57
C PRO A 84 2.18 5.53 -0.47
N PHE A 85 2.01 6.23 0.65
CA PHE A 85 0.96 7.23 0.80
C PHE A 85 1.18 8.42 -0.14
N MET A 86 2.44 8.77 -0.43
CA MET A 86 2.77 9.78 -1.44
C MET A 86 2.41 9.31 -2.85
N VAL A 87 2.76 8.06 -3.19
CA VAL A 87 2.41 7.42 -4.47
C VAL A 87 0.90 7.43 -4.68
N LEU A 88 0.13 6.94 -3.70
CA LEU A 88 -1.32 6.87 -3.83
C LEU A 88 -1.96 8.26 -3.88
N THR A 89 -1.47 9.21 -3.07
CA THR A 89 -1.95 10.59 -3.10
C THR A 89 -1.76 11.22 -4.47
N THR A 90 -0.58 11.07 -5.08
CA THR A 90 -0.31 11.64 -6.40
C THR A 90 -1.10 10.93 -7.50
N ALA A 91 -1.36 9.62 -7.37
CA ALA A 91 -2.24 8.89 -8.30
C ALA A 91 -3.64 9.53 -8.41
N PHE A 92 -4.17 10.07 -7.31
CA PHE A 92 -5.46 10.77 -7.29
C PHE A 92 -5.39 12.26 -7.62
N THR A 93 -4.31 12.93 -7.23
CA THR A 93 -4.29 14.40 -7.16
C THR A 93 -3.33 15.06 -8.16
N ASP A 94 -2.31 14.35 -8.63
CA ASP A 94 -1.28 14.89 -9.52
C ASP A 94 -0.65 13.79 -10.37
N ARG A 95 -1.23 13.59 -11.56
CA ARG A 95 -0.80 12.54 -12.47
C ARG A 95 0.63 12.73 -12.97
N ALA A 96 1.08 13.97 -13.15
CA ALA A 96 2.43 14.26 -13.61
C ALA A 96 3.47 13.88 -12.54
N MET A 97 3.19 14.17 -11.27
CA MET A 97 4.05 13.77 -10.16
C MET A 97 4.06 12.25 -9.95
N PHE A 98 2.90 11.60 -10.11
CA PHE A 98 2.77 10.15 -10.04
C PHE A 98 3.58 9.44 -11.14
N ASP A 99 3.44 9.88 -12.40
CA ASP A 99 4.16 9.27 -13.53
C ASP A 99 5.63 9.70 -13.61
N GLY A 100 6.01 10.78 -12.92
CA GLY A 100 7.39 11.30 -12.85
C GLY A 100 8.05 10.99 -11.51
N VAL A 101 8.02 11.95 -10.58
CA VAL A 101 8.78 11.94 -9.32
C VAL A 101 8.60 10.64 -8.54
N MET A 102 7.38 10.12 -8.44
CA MET A 102 7.13 8.89 -7.67
C MET A 102 7.81 7.66 -8.30
N LYS A 103 7.74 7.52 -9.62
CA LYS A 103 8.42 6.40 -10.32
C LYS A 103 9.93 6.55 -10.28
N THR A 104 10.45 7.76 -10.48
CA THR A 104 11.89 8.02 -10.34
C THR A 104 12.39 7.66 -8.94
N MET A 105 11.62 7.98 -7.89
CA MET A 105 11.97 7.62 -6.52
C MET A 105 11.97 6.10 -6.30
N LEU A 106 11.04 5.35 -6.91
CA LEU A 106 11.05 3.88 -6.90
C LEU A 106 12.32 3.34 -7.57
N ASP A 107 12.67 3.85 -8.75
CA ASP A 107 13.85 3.40 -9.48
C ASP A 107 15.14 3.66 -8.69
N THR A 108 15.24 4.83 -8.04
CA THR A 108 16.35 5.15 -7.13
C THR A 108 16.36 4.21 -5.94
N GLU A 109 15.20 3.97 -5.30
CA GLU A 109 15.07 3.07 -4.15
C GLU A 109 15.64 1.70 -4.51
N ILE A 110 15.10 1.06 -5.56
CA ILE A 110 15.55 -0.24 -6.04
C ILE A 110 17.06 -0.28 -6.23
N LYS A 111 17.62 0.74 -6.88
CA LYS A 111 19.05 0.81 -7.21
C LYS A 111 19.94 0.95 -5.97
N LEU A 112 19.54 1.76 -5.00
CA LEU A 112 20.41 2.13 -3.88
C LEU A 112 20.24 1.23 -2.66
N THR A 113 19.05 0.64 -2.48
CA THR A 113 18.68 -0.02 -1.23
C THR A 113 18.70 -1.54 -1.34
N SER A 114 18.59 -2.11 -2.54
CA SER A 114 18.63 -3.57 -2.73
C SER A 114 20.02 -4.12 -2.36
N ARG A 115 20.09 -4.87 -1.25
CA ARG A 115 21.33 -5.32 -0.61
C ARG A 115 21.60 -6.81 -0.82
N ILE A 116 20.56 -7.63 -0.68
CA ILE A 116 20.59 -9.08 -0.87
C ILE A 116 19.55 -9.41 -1.92
N ASP A 117 19.99 -9.68 -3.15
CA ASP A 117 19.11 -9.69 -4.33
C ASP A 117 18.20 -8.44 -4.31
N SER A 118 16.87 -8.60 -4.30
CA SER A 118 15.92 -7.47 -4.26
C SER A 118 15.64 -6.93 -2.86
N LEU A 119 16.14 -7.56 -1.79
CA LEU A 119 15.79 -7.19 -0.42
C LEU A 119 16.40 -5.84 -0.01
N PRO A 120 15.59 -4.84 0.38
CA PRO A 120 16.08 -3.53 0.75
C PRO A 120 16.76 -3.49 2.12
N ASP A 121 17.83 -2.71 2.23
CA ASP A 121 18.52 -2.37 3.47
C ASP A 121 18.62 -0.84 3.64
N THR A 122 18.99 -0.41 4.84
CA THR A 122 19.05 1.00 5.24
C THR A 122 20.14 1.74 4.48
N TYR A 123 19.77 2.82 3.79
CA TYR A 123 20.69 3.65 3.01
C TYR A 123 20.90 5.00 3.71
N ASP A 124 22.14 5.31 4.07
CA ASP A 124 22.49 6.54 4.77
C ASP A 124 22.88 7.63 3.76
N PHE A 125 22.19 8.77 3.83
CA PHE A 125 22.38 9.85 2.85
C PHE A 125 23.72 10.58 3.01
N ALA A 126 24.24 10.71 4.23
CA ALA A 126 25.53 11.37 4.43
C ALA A 126 26.68 10.46 3.96
N LYS A 127 26.56 9.16 4.21
CA LYS A 127 27.53 8.15 3.77
C LYS A 127 27.44 7.84 2.28
N GLN A 128 26.28 8.10 1.65
CA GLN A 128 25.94 7.65 0.30
C GLN A 128 26.19 6.15 0.10
N ALA A 129 25.88 5.36 1.13
CA ALA A 129 26.07 3.92 1.16
C ALA A 129 25.12 3.29 2.18
N PHE A 130 25.13 1.96 2.24
CA PHE A 130 24.46 1.24 3.33
C PHE A 130 24.96 1.72 4.68
N ARG A 131 24.01 1.95 5.59
CA ARG A 131 24.28 2.49 6.93
C ARG A 131 25.27 1.60 7.66
N ASP A 132 24.96 0.32 7.72
CA ASP A 132 25.80 -0.71 8.33
C ASP A 132 26.66 -1.42 7.28
N ASP A 133 27.92 -1.68 7.61
CA ASP A 133 28.88 -2.29 6.67
C ASP A 133 28.57 -3.78 6.43
N THR A 134 28.05 -4.46 7.45
CA THR A 134 27.69 -5.88 7.39
C THR A 134 26.16 -6.01 7.40
N PRO A 135 25.56 -6.69 6.40
CA PRO A 135 24.10 -6.84 6.34
C PRO A 135 23.60 -7.75 7.47
N SER A 136 22.52 -7.32 8.12
CA SER A 136 21.76 -8.15 9.06
C SER A 136 20.55 -8.75 8.35
N LEU A 137 20.57 -10.06 8.08
CA LEU A 137 19.47 -10.72 7.39
C LEU A 137 18.14 -10.54 8.13
N ASP A 138 18.14 -10.66 9.46
CA ASP A 138 16.92 -10.48 10.26
C ASP A 138 16.34 -9.07 10.14
N SER A 139 17.21 -8.04 10.17
CA SER A 139 16.77 -6.64 10.00
C SER A 139 16.27 -6.38 8.59
N ILE A 140 16.92 -6.95 7.57
CA ILE A 140 16.52 -6.83 6.17
C ILE A 140 15.18 -7.53 5.95
N MET A 141 15.00 -8.75 6.48
CA MET A 141 13.74 -9.49 6.40
C MET A 141 12.60 -8.72 7.07
N PHE A 142 12.84 -8.18 8.27
CA PHE A 142 11.85 -7.35 8.96
C PHE A 142 11.49 -6.09 8.16
N GLY A 143 12.49 -5.36 7.65
CA GLY A 143 12.23 -4.18 6.83
C GLY A 143 11.48 -4.51 5.53
N SER A 144 11.81 -5.65 4.92
CA SER A 144 11.17 -6.14 3.70
C SER A 144 9.71 -6.52 3.93
N SER A 145 9.42 -7.21 5.04
CA SER A 145 8.06 -7.63 5.36
C SER A 145 7.15 -6.45 5.68
N GLU A 146 7.66 -5.45 6.42
CA GLU A 146 6.98 -4.17 6.65
C GLU A 146 6.68 -3.46 5.33
N TYR A 147 7.70 -3.33 4.46
CA TYR A 147 7.53 -2.64 3.18
C TYR A 147 6.53 -3.35 2.26
N ILE A 148 6.52 -4.69 2.26
CA ILE A 148 5.49 -5.46 1.53
C ILE A 148 4.11 -5.17 2.12
N LYS A 149 3.91 -5.41 3.43
CA LYS A 149 2.58 -5.43 4.05
C LYS A 149 1.97 -4.03 4.16
N ASP A 150 2.69 -3.05 4.67
CA ASP A 150 2.14 -1.70 4.90
C ASP A 150 2.30 -0.80 3.68
N GLY A 151 3.33 -1.05 2.86
CA GLY A 151 3.63 -0.18 1.74
C GLY A 151 3.11 -0.65 0.39
N LEU A 152 3.72 -1.70 -0.16
CA LEU A 152 3.52 -2.08 -1.55
C LEU A 152 2.21 -2.85 -1.79
N LEU A 153 1.74 -3.61 -0.81
CA LEU A 153 0.50 -4.39 -0.92
C LEU A 153 -0.73 -3.48 -1.07
N PRO A 154 -0.95 -2.43 -0.24
CA PRO A 154 -2.07 -1.50 -0.45
C PRO A 154 -2.00 -0.76 -1.80
N LEU A 155 -0.80 -0.38 -2.24
CA LEU A 155 -0.62 0.22 -3.57
C LEU A 155 -1.05 -0.74 -4.67
N THR A 156 -0.64 -2.00 -4.56
CA THR A 156 -0.96 -3.03 -5.52
C THR A 156 -2.46 -3.30 -5.57
N GLU A 157 -3.11 -3.44 -4.41
CA GLU A 157 -4.56 -3.67 -4.35
C GLU A 157 -5.34 -2.54 -5.03
N TRP A 158 -4.84 -1.30 -4.93
CA TRP A 158 -5.48 -0.14 -5.54
C TRP A 158 -5.15 0.05 -7.03
N LEU A 159 -3.88 -0.08 -7.40
CA LEU A 159 -3.38 0.24 -8.74
C LEU A 159 -3.42 -0.96 -9.70
N GLY A 160 -3.47 -2.18 -9.16
CA GLY A 160 -3.28 -3.41 -9.92
C GLY A 160 -1.85 -3.55 -10.45
N PRO A 161 -1.66 -4.20 -11.62
CA PRO A 161 -0.35 -4.34 -12.25
C PRO A 161 0.35 -2.99 -12.44
N SER A 162 1.53 -2.85 -11.82
CA SER A 162 2.27 -1.60 -11.76
C SER A 162 3.74 -1.86 -11.38
N PRO A 163 4.65 -0.89 -11.54
CA PRO A 163 6.03 -1.05 -11.08
C PRO A 163 6.16 -1.36 -9.58
N TRP A 164 5.23 -0.86 -8.76
CA TRP A 164 5.19 -1.17 -7.32
C TRP A 164 4.74 -2.60 -7.04
N TYR A 165 3.84 -3.16 -7.85
CA TYR A 165 3.52 -4.58 -7.82
C TYR A 165 4.76 -5.42 -8.15
N ASP A 166 5.48 -5.08 -9.23
CA ASP A 166 6.68 -5.82 -9.62
C ASP A 166 7.74 -5.76 -8.51
N ARG A 167 7.94 -4.58 -7.90
CA ARG A 167 8.83 -4.42 -6.74
C ARG A 167 8.43 -5.32 -5.59
N MET A 168 7.13 -5.38 -5.26
CA MET A 168 6.63 -6.23 -4.18
C MET A 168 6.89 -7.71 -4.44
N ILE A 169 6.60 -8.19 -5.66
CA ILE A 169 6.82 -9.58 -6.03
C ILE A 169 8.30 -9.95 -5.96
N HIS A 170 9.19 -9.07 -6.44
CA HIS A 170 10.63 -9.30 -6.34
C HIS A 170 11.12 -9.40 -4.89
N ILE A 171 10.70 -8.49 -4.00
CA ILE A 171 11.05 -8.57 -2.57
C ILE A 171 10.48 -9.86 -1.97
N LEU A 172 9.20 -10.16 -2.21
CA LEU A 172 8.52 -11.33 -1.65
C LEU A 172 9.18 -12.64 -2.08
N ASP A 173 9.47 -12.80 -3.38
CA ASP A 173 10.13 -14.00 -3.89
C ASP A 173 11.55 -14.15 -3.35
N ASP A 174 12.32 -13.07 -3.25
CA ASP A 174 13.67 -13.12 -2.69
C ASP A 174 13.66 -13.35 -1.17
N MET A 175 12.64 -12.88 -0.43
CA MET A 175 12.49 -13.21 1.00
C MET A 175 12.34 -14.73 1.17
N TRP A 176 11.51 -15.36 0.36
CA TRP A 176 11.29 -16.81 0.42
C TRP A 176 12.45 -17.62 -0.15
N LYS A 177 13.20 -17.08 -1.11
CA LYS A 177 14.49 -17.64 -1.58
C LYS A 177 15.52 -17.71 -0.45
N HIS A 178 15.54 -16.70 0.42
CA HIS A 178 16.45 -16.60 1.58
C HIS A 178 15.84 -17.09 2.90
N ALA A 179 14.70 -17.78 2.86
CA ALA A 179 14.09 -18.40 4.03
C ALA A 179 15.08 -19.36 4.70
N SER A 180 15.46 -19.08 5.94
CA SER A 180 16.55 -19.77 6.64
C SER A 180 16.09 -20.72 7.73
N VAL A 181 14.83 -20.61 8.19
CA VAL A 181 14.31 -21.37 9.32
C VAL A 181 13.72 -22.69 8.86
N ASP A 182 14.34 -23.81 9.23
CA ASP A 182 13.85 -25.15 8.96
C ASP A 182 12.71 -25.53 9.92
N THR A 183 11.59 -25.99 9.36
CA THR A 183 10.45 -26.54 10.11
C THR A 183 10.03 -27.89 9.52
N PRO A 184 9.27 -28.73 10.25
CA PRO A 184 8.68 -29.95 9.69
C PRO A 184 7.81 -29.73 8.45
N HIS A 185 7.31 -28.50 8.27
CA HIS A 185 6.42 -28.11 7.17
C HIS A 185 7.17 -27.47 5.98
N GLY A 186 8.50 -27.32 6.09
CA GLY A 186 9.36 -26.67 5.11
C GLY A 186 9.95 -25.36 5.64
N LYS A 187 10.81 -24.72 4.84
CA LYS A 187 11.48 -23.48 5.25
C LYS A 187 10.50 -22.32 5.38
N ILE A 188 10.67 -21.51 6.43
CA ILE A 188 9.95 -20.25 6.67
C ILE A 188 10.94 -19.08 6.78
N VAL A 189 10.45 -17.86 6.59
CA VAL A 189 11.28 -16.65 6.46
C VAL A 189 11.85 -16.15 7.80
N SER A 190 11.16 -16.40 8.92
CA SER A 190 11.59 -15.94 10.25
C SER A 190 10.91 -16.75 11.36
N THR A 191 11.43 -16.65 12.58
CA THR A 191 10.69 -17.03 13.81
C THR A 191 10.00 -15.82 14.46
N ASN A 192 10.24 -14.60 13.95
CA ASN A 192 9.58 -13.41 14.43
C ASN A 192 8.09 -13.44 14.04
N VAL A 193 7.23 -13.33 15.06
CA VAL A 193 5.75 -13.37 14.91
C VAL A 193 5.20 -12.24 14.05
N GLU A 194 5.85 -11.07 14.07
CA GLU A 194 5.46 -9.92 13.26
C GLU A 194 5.74 -10.22 11.79
N VAL A 195 6.99 -10.55 11.44
CA VAL A 195 7.39 -10.90 10.06
C VAL A 195 6.49 -12.00 9.48
N ASN A 196 6.25 -13.06 10.23
CA ASN A 196 5.38 -14.14 9.75
C ASN A 196 3.90 -13.73 9.66
N GLY A 197 3.42 -12.90 10.59
CA GLY A 197 2.08 -12.33 10.54
C GLY A 197 1.88 -11.44 9.31
N GLU A 198 2.88 -10.65 8.94
CA GLU A 198 2.91 -9.85 7.72
C GLU A 198 2.87 -10.72 6.48
N MET A 199 3.68 -11.79 6.44
CA MET A 199 3.66 -12.74 5.34
C MET A 199 2.33 -13.48 5.22
N LEU A 200 1.70 -13.91 6.32
CA LEU A 200 0.36 -14.50 6.30
C LEU A 200 -0.67 -13.55 5.69
N GLN A 201 -0.59 -12.26 6.03
CA GLN A 201 -1.45 -11.23 5.45
C GLN A 201 -1.20 -11.02 3.96
N ALA A 202 0.07 -10.90 3.54
CA ALA A 202 0.44 -10.63 2.15
C ALA A 202 0.18 -11.85 1.25
N LEU A 203 0.71 -13.03 1.59
CA LEU A 203 0.65 -14.23 0.76
C LEU A 203 -0.78 -14.66 0.45
N SER A 204 -1.69 -14.53 1.43
CA SER A 204 -3.10 -14.87 1.25
C SER A 204 -3.75 -14.02 0.14
N ARG A 205 -3.38 -12.74 0.03
CA ARG A 205 -3.90 -11.82 -1.00
C ARG A 205 -3.19 -12.02 -2.34
N ILE A 206 -1.87 -12.16 -2.32
CA ILE A 206 -1.06 -12.37 -3.53
C ILE A 206 -1.38 -13.68 -4.23
N THR A 207 -1.76 -14.72 -3.48
CA THR A 207 -2.26 -15.98 -4.04
C THR A 207 -3.43 -15.73 -5.00
N TRP A 208 -4.44 -14.96 -4.58
CA TRP A 208 -5.61 -14.66 -5.41
C TRP A 208 -5.29 -13.73 -6.57
N MET A 209 -4.38 -12.78 -6.34
CA MET A 209 -3.99 -11.81 -7.36
C MET A 209 -3.20 -12.45 -8.51
N THR A 210 -2.31 -13.38 -8.20
CA THR A 210 -1.40 -13.99 -9.19
C THR A 210 -1.92 -15.32 -9.73
N GLY A 211 -2.71 -16.05 -8.94
CA GLY A 211 -3.06 -17.44 -9.22
C GLY A 211 -1.89 -18.42 -9.07
N ASP A 212 -0.71 -17.96 -8.61
CA ASP A 212 0.45 -18.81 -8.41
C ASP A 212 0.35 -19.53 -7.06
N ARG A 213 0.31 -20.86 -7.14
CA ARG A 213 0.15 -21.73 -5.98
C ARG A 213 1.30 -21.63 -4.98
N LYS A 214 2.49 -21.21 -5.40
CA LYS A 214 3.65 -21.12 -4.48
C LYS A 214 3.36 -20.22 -3.27
N TYR A 215 2.62 -19.13 -3.47
CA TYR A 215 2.28 -18.19 -2.39
C TYR A 215 1.29 -18.81 -1.39
N LEU A 216 0.35 -19.63 -1.88
CA LEU A 216 -0.55 -20.39 -1.02
C LEU A 216 0.21 -21.41 -0.19
N ASP A 217 1.09 -22.17 -0.85
CA ASP A 217 1.90 -23.20 -0.18
C ASP A 217 2.76 -22.56 0.92
N TRP A 218 3.37 -21.41 0.65
CA TRP A 218 4.11 -20.61 1.65
C TRP A 218 3.24 -20.13 2.82
N ALA A 219 2.02 -19.64 2.55
CA ALA A 219 1.09 -19.24 3.60
C ALA A 219 0.68 -20.44 4.48
N VAL A 220 0.44 -21.60 3.88
CA VAL A 220 0.12 -22.84 4.60
C VAL A 220 1.28 -23.28 5.49
N ARG A 221 2.53 -23.18 5.04
CA ARG A 221 3.70 -23.50 5.91
C ARG A 221 3.74 -22.65 7.17
N LEU A 222 3.46 -21.36 7.04
CA LEU A 222 3.38 -20.46 8.19
C LEU A 222 2.18 -20.82 9.10
N GLY A 223 1.03 -21.11 8.51
CA GLY A 223 -0.16 -21.56 9.25
C GLY A 223 0.13 -22.84 10.06
N ASP A 224 0.73 -23.83 9.43
CA ASP A 224 1.09 -25.10 10.06
C ASP A 224 2.08 -24.89 11.21
N TYR A 225 3.13 -24.09 10.99
CA TYR A 225 4.13 -23.74 12.02
C TYR A 225 3.50 -23.16 13.30
N TYR A 226 2.43 -22.36 13.17
CA TYR A 226 1.76 -21.75 14.32
C TYR A 226 0.63 -22.59 14.92
N LEU A 227 -0.04 -23.41 14.12
CA LEU A 227 -1.28 -24.09 14.52
C LEU A 227 -1.09 -25.57 14.85
N LEU A 228 -0.07 -26.21 14.28
CA LEU A 228 0.20 -27.64 14.47
C LEU A 228 1.36 -27.90 15.45
N ASP A 229 2.26 -26.92 15.62
CA ASP A 229 3.36 -26.96 16.58
C ASP A 229 3.07 -26.11 17.85
N GLN A 230 3.98 -26.13 18.83
CA GLN A 230 3.90 -25.35 20.08
C GLN A 230 4.43 -23.92 19.90
N HIS A 231 3.92 -23.20 18.90
CA HIS A 231 4.33 -21.82 18.61
C HIS A 231 3.16 -20.84 18.61
N HIS A 232 2.00 -21.22 19.12
CA HIS A 232 0.79 -20.42 19.00
C HIS A 232 0.98 -19.05 19.71
N PRO A 233 0.84 -17.89 19.03
CA PRO A 233 1.27 -16.59 19.57
C PRO A 233 0.57 -16.13 20.85
N THR A 234 -0.58 -16.72 21.18
CA THR A 234 -1.34 -16.40 22.41
C THR A 234 -1.25 -17.46 23.51
N ARG A 235 -0.61 -18.61 23.24
CA ARG A 235 -0.52 -19.73 24.18
C ARG A 235 0.91 -20.06 24.57
N ASP A 236 1.83 -19.91 23.62
CA ASP A 236 3.21 -20.38 23.72
C ASP A 236 4.23 -19.21 23.67
N ALA A 237 3.75 -17.97 23.82
CA ALA A 237 4.54 -16.72 23.82
C ALA A 237 4.96 -16.26 25.23
#